data_AF-A0A947WMC6-F1
#
_entry.id   AF-A0A947WMC6-F1
#
_cell.length_a   1.000
_cell.length_b   1.000
_cell.length_c   1.000
_cell.angle_alpha   90.00
_cell.angle_beta   90.00
_cell.angle_gamma   90.00
#
_symmetry.space_group_name_H-M   'P 1'
#
loop_
_entity.id
_entity.type
_entity.pdbx_description
1 polymer ?
#
loop_
_entity_poly.entity_id
_entity_poly.type
_entity_poly.pdbx_seq_one_letter_code
_entity_poly.pdbx_strand_id
1 'polypeptide(L)'
;MILDDLRAKLIDYQKAKDTYSVGVLRFLLAEIHNKEIELRGTTEEMTDEHIFKVVRKQIKNRMDNIELYGKAGKADKVEEEKKEMEFYKEIAKLFPFELNLEGRPPQK
;
A
#
# COMPACT_ATOMS: atom_id res chain seq x y z
N MET A 1 0.84 8.82 -15.04
CA MET A 1 0.97 8.83 -13.56
C MET A 1 1.24 7.40 -13.12
N ILE A 2 1.87 7.18 -11.97
CA ILE A 2 2.11 5.82 -11.44
C ILE A 2 0.81 5.01 -11.32
N LEU A 3 -0.34 5.69 -11.16
CA LEU A 3 -1.65 5.03 -11.13
C LEU A 3 -1.91 4.14 -12.36
N ASP A 4 -1.47 4.55 -13.55
CA ASP A 4 -1.66 3.77 -14.77
C ASP A 4 -0.78 2.53 -14.78
N ASP A 5 0.46 2.63 -14.28
CA ASP A 5 1.37 1.49 -14.11
C ASP A 5 0.83 0.47 -13.09
N LEU A 6 0.19 0.93 -12.01
CA LEU A 6 -0.47 0.05 -11.03
C LEU A 6 -1.65 -0.70 -11.66
N ARG A 7 -2.42 -0.04 -12.54
CA ARG A 7 -3.51 -0.68 -13.28
C ARG A 7 -2.98 -1.70 -14.28
N ALA A 8 -1.89 -1.40 -14.97
CA ALA A 8 -1.21 -2.36 -15.85
C ALA A 8 -0.70 -3.58 -15.09
N LYS A 9 -0.03 -3.38 -13.93
CA LYS A 9 0.40 -4.48 -13.06
C LYS A 9 -0.75 -5.35 -12.56
N LEU A 10 -1.91 -4.76 -12.27
CA LEU A 10 -3.09 -5.54 -11.90
C LEU A 10 -3.49 -6.50 -13.02
N ILE A 11 -3.47 -6.04 -14.27
CA ILE A 11 -3.76 -6.88 -15.44
C ILE A 11 -2.73 -8.00 -15.55
N ASP A 12 -1.45 -7.72 -15.32
CA ASP A 12 -0.39 -8.73 -15.37
C ASP A 12 -0.57 -9.80 -14.29
N TYR A 13 -0.89 -9.42 -13.05
CA TYR A 13 -1.20 -10.38 -11.98
C TYR A 13 -2.45 -11.20 -12.28
N GLN A 14 -3.48 -10.60 -12.90
CA GLN A 14 -4.68 -11.33 -13.34
C GLN A 14 -4.34 -12.37 -14.42
N LYS A 15 -3.51 -12.02 -15.40
CA LYS A 15 -3.04 -12.95 -16.45
C LYS A 15 -2.20 -14.08 -15.86
N ALA A 16 -1.36 -13.76 -14.87
CA ALA A 16 -0.53 -14.73 -14.15
C ALA A 16 -1.34 -15.61 -13.17
N LYS A 17 -2.64 -15.33 -12.98
CA LYS A 17 -3.50 -15.97 -11.96
C LYS A 17 -2.94 -15.86 -10.54
N ASP A 18 -2.17 -14.81 -10.26
CA ASP A 18 -1.65 -14.50 -8.93
C ASP A 18 -2.77 -13.85 -8.10
N THR A 19 -3.63 -14.69 -7.53
CA THR A 19 -4.82 -14.25 -6.78
C THR A 19 -4.45 -13.42 -5.56
N TYR A 20 -3.30 -13.69 -4.95
CA TYR A 20 -2.79 -12.95 -3.80
C TYR A 20 -2.45 -11.52 -4.20
N SER A 21 -1.53 -11.34 -5.16
CA SER A 21 -1.13 -10.01 -5.64
C SER A 21 -2.31 -9.21 -6.21
N VAL A 22 -3.25 -9.88 -6.90
CA VAL A 22 -4.50 -9.26 -7.36
C VAL A 22 -5.32 -8.70 -6.20
N GLY A 23 -5.48 -9.47 -5.11
CA GLY A 23 -6.22 -9.04 -3.92
C GLY A 23 -5.58 -7.82 -3.27
N VAL A 24 -4.29 -7.90 -2.98
CA VAL A 24 -3.54 -6.83 -2.32
C VAL A 24 -3.51 -5.56 -3.18
N LEU A 25 -3.28 -5.67 -4.49
CA LEU A 25 -3.23 -4.52 -5.38
C LEU A 25 -4.61 -3.86 -5.59
N ARG A 26 -5.69 -4.63 -5.62
CA ARG A 26 -7.06 -4.06 -5.66
C ARG A 26 -7.37 -3.28 -4.39
N PHE A 27 -6.98 -3.81 -3.24
CA PHE A 27 -7.12 -3.09 -1.97
C PHE A 27 -6.34 -1.77 -2.00
N LEU A 28 -5.09 -1.78 -2.48
CA LEU A 28 -4.30 -0.57 -2.63
C LEU A 28 -4.95 0.45 -3.57
N LEU A 29 -5.48 0.01 -4.71
CA LEU A 29 -6.19 0.89 -5.65
C LEU A 29 -7.46 1.49 -5.03
N ALA A 30 -8.17 0.75 -4.18
CA ALA A 30 -9.30 1.27 -3.43
C ALA A 30 -8.85 2.35 -2.42
N GLU A 31 -7.75 2.15 -1.70
CA GLU A 31 -7.19 3.15 -0.79
C GLU A 31 -6.70 4.41 -1.52
N ILE A 32 -6.14 4.26 -2.73
CA ILE A 32 -5.78 5.39 -3.59
C ILE A 32 -7.04 6.14 -4.04
N HIS A 33 -8.10 5.44 -4.41
CA HIS A 33 -9.37 6.07 -4.77
C HIS A 33 -10.02 6.79 -3.58
N ASN A 34 -9.96 6.21 -2.37
CA ASN A 34 -10.38 6.88 -1.15
C ASN A 34 -9.58 8.17 -0.94
N LYS A 35 -8.26 8.15 -1.17
CA LYS A 35 -7.43 9.35 -1.10
C LYS A 35 -7.83 10.39 -2.16
N GLU A 36 -8.19 9.96 -3.35
CA GLU A 36 -8.70 10.84 -4.42
C GLU A 36 -9.98 11.54 -3.98
N ILE A 37 -10.92 10.80 -3.37
CA ILE A 37 -12.16 11.36 -2.81
C ILE A 37 -11.86 12.38 -1.71
N GLU A 38 -10.91 12.11 -0.81
CA GLU A 38 -10.49 13.07 0.21
C GLU A 38 -9.98 14.37 -0.40
N LEU A 39 -9.20 14.30 -1.49
CA LEU A 39 -8.64 15.48 -2.18
C LEU A 39 -9.71 16.27 -2.93
N ARG A 40 -10.82 15.67 -3.36
CA ARG A 40 -11.93 16.42 -3.99
C ARG A 40 -12.58 17.46 -3.06
N GLY A 41 -12.38 17.32 -1.75
CA GLY A 41 -12.79 18.33 -0.77
C GLY A 41 -11.79 19.50 -0.62
N THR A 42 -10.69 19.48 -1.37
CA THR A 42 -9.62 20.49 -1.34
C THR A 42 -9.36 21.05 -2.75
N THR A 43 -8.40 21.95 -2.88
CA THR A 43 -7.92 22.47 -4.17
C THR A 43 -6.79 21.65 -4.77
N GLU A 44 -6.43 20.52 -4.14
CA GLU A 44 -5.29 19.70 -4.55
C GLU A 44 -5.71 18.59 -5.52
N GLU A 45 -4.88 18.34 -6.53
CA GLU A 45 -5.06 17.21 -7.44
C GLU A 45 -4.32 15.96 -6.95
N MET A 46 -4.78 14.79 -7.39
CA MET A 46 -4.07 13.54 -7.14
C MET A 46 -2.71 13.56 -7.84
N THR A 47 -1.64 13.24 -7.11
CA THR A 47 -0.27 13.21 -7.62
C THR A 47 0.40 11.88 -7.26
N ASP A 48 1.51 11.56 -7.90
CA ASP A 48 2.29 10.37 -7.56
C ASP A 48 2.80 10.40 -6.11
N GLU A 49 3.04 11.59 -5.54
CA GLU A 49 3.40 11.75 -4.13
C GLU A 49 2.23 11.36 -3.21
N HIS A 50 1.00 11.74 -3.56
CA HIS A 50 -0.20 11.32 -2.82
C HIS A 50 -0.36 9.80 -2.82
N ILE A 51 -0.16 9.16 -3.97
CA ILE A 51 -0.19 7.70 -4.10
C ILE A 51 0.93 7.06 -3.26
N PHE A 52 2.15 7.60 -3.32
CA PHE A 52 3.27 7.10 -2.53
C PHE A 52 3.00 7.20 -1.02
N LYS A 53 2.35 8.28 -0.56
CA LYS A 53 1.91 8.41 0.84
C LYS A 53 0.93 7.30 1.25
N VAL A 54 0.03 6.87 0.35
CA VAL A 54 -0.87 5.74 0.61
C VAL A 54 -0.07 4.43 0.73
N VAL A 55 0.86 4.15 -0.19
CA VAL A 55 1.73 2.96 -0.13
C VAL A 55 2.53 2.93 1.17
N ARG A 56 3.16 4.05 1.54
CA ARG A 56 3.92 4.21 2.78
C ARG A 56 3.04 3.97 4.02
N LYS A 57 1.80 4.47 4.02
CA LYS A 57 0.83 4.21 5.09
C LYS A 57 0.55 2.71 5.24
N GLN A 58 0.33 2.01 4.13
CA GLN A 58 0.10 0.55 4.19
C GLN A 58 1.30 -0.20 4.75
N ILE A 59 2.54 0.13 4.34
CA ILE A 59 3.76 -0.48 4.91
C ILE A 59 3.80 -0.31 6.43
N LYS A 60 3.51 0.90 6.93
CA LYS A 60 3.49 1.17 8.39
C LYS A 60 2.41 0.40 9.13
N ASN A 61 1.20 0.35 8.57
CA ASN A 61 0.11 -0.43 9.16
C ASN A 61 0.50 -1.92 9.28
N ARG A 62 1.21 -2.48 8.29
CA ARG A 62 1.73 -3.86 8.36
C ARG A 62 2.79 -4.02 9.43
N MET A 63 3.71 -3.06 9.58
CA MET A 63 4.70 -3.09 10.67
C MET A 63 4.03 -3.07 12.05
N ASP A 64 3.04 -2.20 12.24
CA ASP A 64 2.29 -2.08 13.50
C ASP A 64 1.50 -3.37 13.79
N ASN A 65 0.87 -3.96 12.77
CA ASN A 65 0.15 -5.24 12.89
C ASN A 65 1.08 -6.42 13.18
N ILE A 66 2.27 -6.48 12.55
CA ILE A 66 3.30 -7.49 12.83
C ILE A 66 3.69 -7.45 14.31
N GLU A 67 3.93 -6.25 14.85
CA GLU A 67 4.28 -6.10 16.26
C GLU A 67 3.11 -6.53 17.18
N LEU A 68 1.88 -6.10 16.86
CA LEU A 68 0.68 -6.43 17.62
C LEU A 68 0.39 -7.93 17.64
N TYR A 69 0.44 -8.59 16.47
CA TYR A 69 0.19 -10.03 16.35
C TYR A 69 1.34 -10.86 16.92
N GLY A 70 2.57 -10.37 16.81
CA GLY A 70 3.74 -10.97 17.46
C GLY A 70 3.59 -11.00 18.97
N LYS A 71 3.21 -9.87 19.59
CA LYS A 71 2.92 -9.79 21.03
C LYS A 71 1.77 -10.72 21.45
N ALA A 72 0.80 -10.95 20.57
CA ALA A 72 -0.33 -11.84 20.79
C ALA A 72 -0.04 -13.33 20.47
N GLY A 73 1.18 -13.69 20.06
CA GLY A 73 1.56 -15.07 19.72
C GLY A 73 0.91 -15.62 18.45
N LYS A 74 0.37 -14.76 17.57
CA LYS A 74 -0.34 -15.17 16.34
C LYS A 74 0.62 -15.26 15.15
N ALA A 75 1.45 -16.29 15.12
CA ALA A 75 2.50 -16.47 14.11
C ALA A 75 1.97 -16.46 12.66
N ASP A 76 0.85 -17.12 12.38
CA ASP A 76 0.27 -17.16 11.03
C ASP A 76 -0.06 -15.75 10.51
N LYS A 77 -0.65 -14.92 11.38
CA LYS A 77 -0.98 -13.53 11.03
C LYS A 77 0.27 -12.66 10.84
N VAL A 78 1.31 -12.90 11.63
CA VAL A 78 2.59 -12.19 11.45
C VAL A 78 3.17 -12.48 10.07
N GLU A 79 3.12 -13.73 9.62
CA GLU A 79 3.62 -14.09 8.29
C GLU A 79 2.76 -13.53 7.15
N GLU A 80 1.43 -13.47 7.32
CA GLU A 80 0.54 -12.78 6.37
C GLU A 80 0.88 -11.29 6.23
N GLU A 81 1.04 -10.58 7.36
CA GLU A 81 1.34 -9.15 7.37
C GLU A 81 2.74 -8.86 6.79
N LYS A 82 3.73 -9.74 7.03
CA LYS A 82 5.06 -9.65 6.40
C LYS A 82 4.97 -9.79 4.89
N LYS A 83 4.22 -10.77 4.38
CA LYS A 83 4.04 -10.96 2.93
C LYS A 83 3.41 -9.73 2.28
N GLU A 84 2.38 -9.14 2.91
CA GLU A 84 1.76 -7.92 2.38
C GLU A 84 2.71 -6.73 2.47
N MET A 85 3.48 -6.60 3.55
CA MET A 85 4.48 -5.55 3.70
C MET A 85 5.53 -5.60 2.59
N GLU A 86 6.07 -6.78 2.28
CA GLU A 86 7.03 -6.95 1.19
C GLU A 86 6.40 -6.64 -0.17
N PHE A 87 5.14 -7.03 -0.40
CA PHE A 87 4.41 -6.65 -1.60
C PHE A 87 4.35 -5.11 -1.76
N TYR A 88 3.97 -4.39 -0.70
CA TYR A 88 3.93 -2.93 -0.75
C TYR A 88 5.31 -2.28 -0.93
N LYS A 89 6.38 -2.87 -0.38
CA LYS A 89 7.76 -2.41 -0.64
C LYS A 89 8.16 -2.59 -2.10
N GLU A 90 7.77 -3.70 -2.74
CA GLU A 90 8.01 -3.88 -4.18
C GLU A 90 7.24 -2.85 -5.01
N ILE A 91 6.00 -2.53 -4.64
CA ILE A 91 5.24 -1.45 -5.28
C ILE A 91 5.92 -0.09 -5.06
N ALA A 92 6.48 0.17 -3.87
CA ALA A 92 7.17 1.42 -3.56
C ALA A 92 8.39 1.68 -4.48
N LYS A 93 9.05 0.63 -4.98
CA LYS A 93 10.19 0.75 -5.92
C LYS A 93 9.82 1.34 -7.28
N LEU A 94 8.54 1.37 -7.62
CA LEU A 94 8.07 2.00 -8.87
C LEU A 94 8.12 3.52 -8.81
N PHE A 95 8.20 4.08 -7.60
CA PHE A 95 8.16 5.52 -7.39
C PHE A 95 9.59 6.10 -7.37
N PRO A 96 9.78 7.32 -7.87
CA PRO A 96 11.06 8.04 -7.79
C PRO A 96 11.31 8.66 -6.40
N PHE A 97 10.68 8.13 -5.34
CA PHE A 97 10.72 8.68 -3.99
C PHE A 97 11.41 7.71 -3.04
N GLU A 98 12.18 8.25 -2.10
CA GLU A 98 12.81 7.43 -1.07
C GLU A 98 11.78 6.93 -0.05
N LEU A 99 11.82 5.63 0.24
CA LEU A 99 11.00 5.03 1.29
C LEU A 99 11.60 5.35 2.67
N ASN A 100 11.34 6.55 3.17
CA ASN A 100 11.65 6.91 4.55
C ASN A 100 10.47 6.49 5.45
N LEU A 101 10.67 5.56 6.40
CA LEU A 101 9.61 5.12 7.32
C LEU A 101 9.56 5.92 8.63
N GLU A 102 10.43 6.91 8.81
CA GLU A 102 10.46 7.76 10.00
C GLU A 102 9.28 8.76 10.04
N GLY A 103 8.58 8.80 11.17
CA GLY A 103 7.41 9.65 11.41
C GLY A 103 6.11 8.88 11.31
N ARG A 104 5.48 8.61 12.46
CA ARG A 104 4.13 8.01 12.54
C ARG A 104 3.15 8.81 11.65
N PRO A 105 2.22 8.19 10.91
CA PRO A 105 1.17 8.95 10.25
C PRO A 105 0.44 9.78 11.32
N PRO A 106 0.11 11.05 11.08
CA PRO A 106 -0.72 11.79 12.01
C PRO A 106 -2.02 11.01 12.20
N GLN A 107 -2.25 10.54 13.42
CA GLN A 107 -3.55 10.05 13.85
C GLN A 107 -4.48 11.26 13.82
N LYS A 108 -5.44 11.24 12.89
CA LYS A 108 -6.58 12.17 12.93
C LYS A 108 -7.35 11.94 14.23
#